data_AF-A0A8H9MD71-F1
#
_entry.id   AF-A0A8H9MD71-F1
#
_cell.length_a   1.000
_cell.length_b   1.000
_cell.length_c   1.000
_cell.angle_alpha   90.00
_cell.angle_beta   90.00
_cell.angle_gamma   90.00
#
_symmetry.space_group_name_H-M   'P 1'
#
loop_
_entity.id
_entity.type
_entity.pdbx_description
1 polymer ?
#
loop_
_entity_poly.entity_id
_entity_poly.type
_entity_poly.pdbx_seq_one_letter_code
_entity_poly.pdbx_strand_id
1 'polypeptide(L)' 'MLVYSGDMFNDLDAVPYVITMDVVGTPDPLTVTTGEGLHISYTRLDHVPKESLAEQFGEVSAELLQTVNTRLFMVLTTS' A
#
# COMPACT_ATOMS: atom_id res chain seq x y z
N MET A 1 2.98 -7.66 0.27
CA MET A 1 3.29 -6.24 0.02
C MET A 1 2.25 -5.70 -0.93
N LEU A 2 1.76 -4.50 -0.68
CA LEU A 2 0.81 -3.79 -1.56
C LEU A 2 1.56 -2.66 -2.26
N VAL A 3 1.48 -2.58 -3.59
CA VAL A 3 1.93 -1.38 -4.32
C VAL A 3 0.88 -0.29 -4.12
N TYR A 4 1.30 0.85 -3.55
CA TYR A 4 0.43 1.96 -3.16
C TYR A 4 0.60 3.20 -4.05
N SER A 5 1.78 3.39 -4.66
CA SER A 5 2.01 4.54 -5.55
C SER A 5 0.94 4.59 -6.63
N GLY A 6 0.19 5.70 -6.69
CA GLY A 6 -0.88 5.87 -7.68
C GLY A 6 -0.35 5.71 -9.10
N ASP A 7 -1.17 5.15 -9.99
CA ASP A 7 -0.81 4.69 -11.33
C ASP A 7 0.13 5.65 -12.09
N MET A 8 -0.11 6.96 -12.00
CA MET A 8 0.72 7.99 -12.63
C MET A 8 2.20 8.01 -12.21
N PHE A 9 2.54 7.58 -10.98
CA PHE A 9 3.93 7.56 -10.50
C PHE A 9 4.67 6.29 -10.96
N ASN A 10 3.92 5.20 -11.17
CA ASN A 10 4.47 3.91 -11.61
C ASN A 10 4.82 3.94 -13.10
N ASP A 11 4.07 4.69 -13.90
CA ASP A 11 4.28 4.80 -15.36
C ASP A 11 5.41 5.77 -15.74
N LEU A 12 6.03 6.46 -14.77
CA LEU A 12 7.21 7.28 -15.01
C LEU A 12 8.46 6.40 -15.11
N ASP A 13 8.95 6.19 -16.33
CA ASP A 13 10.19 5.44 -16.60
C ASP A 13 11.42 6.02 -15.87
N ALA A 14 11.39 7.32 -15.58
CA ALA A 14 12.46 8.01 -14.86
C ALA A 14 12.50 7.69 -13.36
N VAL A 15 11.45 7.08 -12.79
CA VAL A 15 11.37 6.73 -11.36
C VAL A 15 11.62 5.23 -11.22
N PRO A 16 12.77 4.80 -10.65
CA PRO A 16 13.15 3.38 -10.61
C PRO A 16 12.51 2.59 -9.46
N TYR A 17 11.59 3.20 -8.69
CA TYR A 17 10.96 2.60 -7.52
C TYR A 17 9.44 2.83 -7.52
N VAL A 18 8.75 2.05 -6.69
CA VAL A 18 7.34 2.23 -6.33
C VAL A 18 7.21 2.46 -4.84
N ILE A 19 6.10 3.05 -4.40
CA ILE A 19 5.78 3.16 -2.98
C ILE A 19 4.93 1.96 -2.60
N THR A 20 5.30 1.27 -1.52
CA THR A 20 4.61 0.07 -1.07
C THR A 20 4.15 0.17 0.37
N MET A 21 3.14 -0.62 0.73
CA MET A 21 2.72 -0.87 2.10
C MET A 21 2.93 -2.33 2.49
N ASP A 22 3.31 -2.56 3.73
CA ASP A 22 3.44 -3.91 4.27
C ASP A 22 2.08 -4.61 4.37
N VAL A 23 2.11 -5.92 4.09
CA VAL A 23 0.99 -6.82 4.39
C VAL A 23 1.47 -7.74 5.51
N VAL A 24 0.84 -7.65 6.68
CA VAL A 24 1.27 -8.32 7.91
C VAL A 24 0.33 -9.49 8.27
N GLY A 25 0.87 -10.47 8.99
CA GLY A 25 0.12 -11.67 9.41
C GLY A 25 -0.75 -11.50 10.65
N THR A 26 -0.60 -10.39 11.39
CA THR A 26 -1.41 -10.11 12.59
C THR A 26 -1.93 -8.68 12.49
N PRO A 27 -3.24 -8.44 12.67
CA PRO A 27 -3.80 -7.10 12.63
C PRO A 27 -3.35 -6.30 13.84
N ASP A 28 -3.11 -5.01 13.61
CA ASP A 28 -2.85 -4.01 14.65
C ASP A 28 -3.73 -2.75 14.40
N PRO A 29 -3.77 -1.76 15.31
CA PRO A 29 -4.60 -0.56 15.16
C PRO A 29 -4.30 0.27 13.90
N LEU A 30 -3.14 0.08 13.28
CA LEU A 30 -2.66 0.74 12.06
C LEU A 30 -2.74 -0.20 10.84
N THR A 31 -3.65 -1.18 10.89
CA THR A 31 -3.94 -2.07 9.76
C THR A 31 -5.37 -1.91 9.24
N VAL A 32 -5.55 -2.15 7.93
CA VAL A 32 -6.86 -2.36 7.30
C VAL A 32 -6.93 -3.81 6.82
N THR A 33 -7.96 -4.53 7.22
CA THR A 33 -8.20 -5.92 6.82
C THR A 33 -8.93 -5.98 5.48
N THR A 34 -8.41 -6.76 4.54
CA THR A 34 -9.04 -7.01 3.23
C THR A 34 -10.15 -8.07 3.35
N GLY A 35 -11.00 -8.19 2.32
CA GLY A 35 -12.02 -9.25 2.27
C GLY A 35 -11.45 -10.68 2.25
N GLU A 36 -10.17 -10.83 1.92
CA GLU A 36 -9.44 -12.10 1.89
C GLU A 36 -8.73 -12.42 3.22
N GLY A 37 -8.86 -11.54 4.22
CA GLY A 37 -8.22 -11.71 5.53
C GLY A 37 -6.76 -11.28 5.60
N LEU A 38 -6.24 -10.59 4.56
CA LEU A 38 -4.92 -9.96 4.60
C LEU A 38 -4.97 -8.65 5.38
N HIS A 39 -3.88 -8.24 6.02
CA HIS A 39 -3.83 -7.01 6.81
C HIS A 39 -2.80 -6.03 6.24
N ILE A 40 -3.27 -4.92 5.68
CA ILE A 40 -2.42 -3.86 5.10
C ILE A 40 -2.03 -2.89 6.21
N SER A 41 -0.74 -2.75 6.51
CA SER A 41 -0.24 -1.76 7.47
C SER A 41 -0.08 -0.41 6.76
N TYR A 42 -1.07 0.47 6.94
CA TYR A 42 -1.19 1.69 6.14
C TYR A 42 -0.21 2.80 6.54
N THR A 43 0.60 2.61 7.59
CA THR A 43 1.64 3.54 8.02
C THR A 43 3.05 3.05 7.72
N ARG A 44 3.22 1.78 7.31
CA ARG A 44 4.53 1.20 6.95
C ARG A 44 4.75 1.36 5.46
N LEU A 45 5.17 2.55 5.07
CA LEU A 45 5.48 2.92 3.69
C LEU A 45 6.96 2.68 3.41
N ASP A 46 7.27 2.10 2.25
CA ASP A 46 8.64 1.94 1.78
C ASP A 46 8.77 2.23 0.29
N HIS A 47 9.99 2.52 -0.15
CA HIS A 47 10.35 2.68 -1.55
C HIS A 47 11.04 1.41 -2.04
N VAL A 48 10.39 0.69 -2.94
CA VAL A 48 10.87 -0.60 -3.43
C VAL A 48 11.28 -0.47 -4.90
N PRO A 49 12.50 -0.89 -5.29
CA PRO A 49 12.91 -0.89 -6.69
C PRO A 49 11.95 -1.69 -7.56
N LYS A 50 11.56 -1.16 -8.72
CA LYS A 50 10.65 -1.84 -9.66
C LYS A 50 11.15 -3.23 -10.06
N GLU A 51 12.46 -3.36 -10.24
CA GLU A 51 13.14 -4.63 -10.59
C GLU A 51 13.06 -5.71 -9.49
N SER A 52 12.76 -5.33 -8.25
CA SER A 52 12.61 -6.27 -7.13
C SER A 52 11.17 -6.76 -6.94
N LEU A 53 10.22 -6.22 -7.70
CA LEU A 53 8.84 -6.70 -7.70
C LEU A 53 8.78 -8.08 -8.36
N ALA A 54 8.14 -9.01 -7.66
CA ALA A 54 7.88 -10.36 -8.15
C ALA A 54 6.54 -10.41 -8.89
N GLU A 55 5.94 -11.61 -8.96
CA GLU A 55 4.63 -11.83 -9.56
C GLU A 55 3.51 -11.04 -8.87
N GLN A 56 2.58 -10.52 -9.68
CA GLN A 56 1.37 -9.88 -9.20
C GLN A 56 0.37 -10.95 -8.75
N PHE A 57 0.00 -10.93 -7.46
CA PHE A 57 -0.97 -11.87 -6.90
C PHE A 57 -2.43 -11.44 -7.07
N GLY A 58 -2.69 -10.14 -7.24
CA GLY A 58 -4.02 -9.59 -7.36
C GLY A 58 -4.05 -8.07 -7.27
N GLU A 59 -5.25 -7.53 -7.14
CA GLU A 59 -5.53 -6.10 -7.01
C GLU A 59 -6.45 -5.83 -5.83
N VAL A 60 -6.33 -4.65 -5.22
CA VAL A 60 -7.24 -4.20 -4.17
C VAL A 60 -8.36 -3.36 -4.78
N SER A 61 -9.56 -3.45 -4.22
CA SER A 61 -10.68 -2.63 -4.67
C SER A 61 -10.45 -1.14 -4.41
N ALA A 62 -11.03 -0.28 -5.23
CA ALA A 62 -10.97 1.17 -5.04
C ALA A 62 -11.53 1.62 -3.69
N GLU A 63 -12.57 0.95 -3.18
CA GLU A 63 -13.16 1.20 -1.87
C GLU A 63 -12.18 0.89 -0.72
N LEU A 64 -11.47 -0.25 -0.82
CA LEU A 64 -10.45 -0.62 0.14
C LEU A 64 -9.28 0.38 0.10
N LEU A 65 -8.84 0.77 -1.09
CA LEU A 65 -7.80 1.80 -1.26
C LEU A 65 -8.24 3.15 -0.68
N GLN A 66 -9.49 3.57 -0.88
CA GLN A 66 -10.03 4.79 -0.29
C GLN A 66 -10.03 4.73 1.25
N THR A 67 -10.34 3.56 1.81
CA THR A 67 -10.28 3.34 3.27
C THR A 67 -8.85 3.48 3.79
N VAL A 68 -7.88 2.85 3.12
CA VAL A 68 -6.46 2.97 3.42
C VAL A 68 -6.00 4.44 3.35
N ASN A 69 -6.34 5.15 2.27
CA ASN A 69 -6.00 6.57 2.08
C ASN A 69 -6.53 7.45 3.21
N THR A 70 -7.81 7.25 3.58
CA THR A 70 -8.45 8.02 4.65
C THR A 70 -7.75 7.80 5.98
N ARG A 71 -7.40 6.55 6.31
CA ARG A 71 -6.69 6.19 7.55
C ARG A 71 -5.29 6.76 7.60
N LEU A 72 -4.53 6.62 6.52
CA LEU A 72 -3.20 7.22 6.39
C LEU A 72 -3.26 8.75 6.55
N PHE A 73 -4.19 9.41 5.85
CA PHE A 73 -4.35 10.86 5.94
C PHE A 73 -4.68 11.33 7.36
N MET A 74 -5.57 10.63 8.07
CA MET A 74 -5.86 10.94 9.47
C MET A 74 -4.60 10.86 10.35
N VAL A 75 -3.74 9.86 10.16
CA VAL A 75 -2.47 9.77 10.90
C VAL A 75 -1.55 10.94 10.54
N LEU A 76 -1.37 11.24 9.26
CA LEU A 76 -0.48 12.31 8.80
C LEU A 76 -0.93 13.71 9.23
N THR A 77 -2.23 13.93 9.37
CA THR A 77 -2.80 15.24 9.76
C THR A 77 -2.91 15.44 11.26
N THR A 78 -2.76 14.37 12.05
CA THR A 78 -2.82 14.40 13.52
C THR A 78 -1.46 14.24 14.19
N SER A 79 -0.39 14.13 13.40
CA SER A 79 1.02 14.07 13.83
C SER A 79 1.71 15.42 13.66
#